data_AF-A0A5Q0H667-F1
#
_entry.id   AF-A0A5Q0H667-F1
#
_cell.length_a   1.000
_cell.length_b   1.000
_cell.length_c   1.000
_cell.angle_alpha   90.00
_cell.angle_beta   90.00
_cell.angle_gamma   90.00
#
_symmetry.space_group_name_H-M   'P 1'
#
loop_
_entity.id
_entity.type
_entity.pdbx_description
1 polymer ?
#
loop_
_entity_poly.entity_id
_entity_poly.type
_entity_poly.pdbx_seq_one_letter_code
_entity_poly.pdbx_strand_id
1 'polypeptide(L)'
;MWTSVSTLSVVVEDGNQQSDIYGNSLNMIGVVISVQPTDDNGDPVDVDTDTLVANTWLIDYVDESTLNWHGYSDWSYTDTPNEFHTIPGGGSRAEAEVSALGIPQVKFYVYCSTDARLRTKSIGVQVRTGSGDYIKNSQNGTFHGAVELTALETFSYRRDDINWEHAQAHTYSGDASMVYNYYLSCAKSGFYFEKFSVSGYCSQSGYEGLIGWVLPNSYKDFYGAYVWYQDPHTTTTETIINFPGDWWDTVTVYDKDRTTNARSLCFTWAFNRHGGGGKWHIPNGPMTYWWQYYAPNVTVYDQYGNSGVFWVDARNINPNYPDSTPDEATVETVGGRFTVHADPRATHTELDAWPSGPKLDIHD
;
A
#
# COMPACT_ATOMS: atom_id res chain seq x y z
N MET A 1 29.69 7.56 -34.69
CA MET A 1 29.91 6.59 -33.59
C MET A 1 30.37 7.41 -32.40
N TRP A 2 29.71 7.32 -31.25
CA TRP A 2 30.20 7.99 -30.04
C TRP A 2 31.40 7.23 -29.47
N THR A 3 32.48 7.95 -29.19
CA THR A 3 33.75 7.40 -28.70
C THR A 3 34.16 8.03 -27.38
N SER A 4 33.52 9.13 -26.98
CA SER A 4 33.74 9.79 -25.70
C SER A 4 32.45 10.43 -25.15
N VAL A 5 32.54 11.10 -24.02
CA VAL A 5 31.52 11.97 -23.43
C VAL A 5 32.16 13.28 -23.00
N SER A 6 31.52 14.40 -23.35
CA SER A 6 31.96 15.74 -22.93
C SER A 6 31.30 16.20 -21.63
N THR A 7 30.17 15.58 -21.26
CA THR A 7 29.48 15.80 -19.99
C THR A 7 29.07 14.45 -19.41
N LEU A 8 29.38 14.24 -18.13
CA LEU A 8 28.86 13.15 -17.33
C LEU A 8 28.65 13.65 -15.90
N SER A 9 27.39 13.77 -15.48
CA SER A 9 27.02 14.19 -14.13
C SER A 9 25.93 13.30 -13.56
N VAL A 10 25.84 13.28 -12.23
CA VAL A 10 24.85 12.51 -11.47
C VAL A 10 24.28 13.42 -10.38
N VAL A 11 22.95 13.39 -10.23
CA VAL A 11 22.18 14.13 -9.22
C VAL A 11 21.00 13.29 -8.75
N VAL A 12 20.47 13.57 -7.58
CA VAL A 12 19.13 13.11 -7.18
C VAL A 12 18.09 13.81 -8.06
N GLU A 13 16.93 13.21 -8.25
CA GLU A 13 15.86 13.74 -9.12
C GLU A 13 15.32 15.12 -8.69
N ASP A 14 15.55 15.53 -7.44
CA ASP A 14 15.25 16.89 -6.95
C ASP A 14 16.39 17.90 -7.21
N GLY A 15 17.48 17.45 -7.85
CA GLY A 15 18.68 18.22 -8.17
C GLY A 15 19.76 18.22 -7.10
N ASN A 16 19.52 17.62 -5.93
CA ASN A 16 20.51 17.59 -4.85
C ASN A 16 21.60 16.53 -5.07
N GLN A 17 22.71 16.66 -4.35
CA GLN A 17 23.79 15.66 -4.32
C GLN A 17 23.69 14.72 -3.11
N GLN A 18 22.76 14.97 -2.20
CA GLN A 18 22.55 14.17 -1.00
C GLN A 18 21.05 13.96 -0.79
N SER A 19 20.68 12.76 -0.36
CA SER A 19 19.30 12.45 0.02
C SER A 19 19.28 11.33 1.05
N ASP A 20 18.19 11.30 1.81
CA ASP A 20 17.86 10.16 2.64
C ASP A 20 17.03 9.14 1.84
N ILE A 21 17.01 7.89 2.30
CA ILE A 21 16.21 6.79 1.74
C ILE A 21 15.82 5.82 2.86
N TYR A 22 14.61 5.29 2.88
CA TYR A 22 14.31 4.20 3.82
C TYR A 22 14.91 2.88 3.33
N GLY A 23 15.70 2.22 4.18
CA GLY A 23 16.31 0.93 3.85
C GLY A 23 15.36 -0.26 3.96
N ASN A 24 14.17 -0.19 3.39
CA ASN A 24 13.12 -1.24 3.46
C ASN A 24 12.99 -2.05 2.16
N SER A 25 13.95 -1.92 1.22
CA SER A 25 13.91 -2.46 -0.14
C SER A 25 12.75 -1.96 -1.02
N LEU A 26 11.89 -1.08 -0.50
CA LEU A 26 10.73 -0.57 -1.20
C LEU A 26 10.91 0.90 -1.57
N ASN A 27 11.44 1.74 -0.68
CA ASN A 27 11.69 3.14 -0.99
C ASN A 27 12.74 3.25 -2.09
N MET A 28 12.40 3.99 -3.15
CA MET A 28 13.27 4.22 -4.30
C MET A 28 13.58 5.71 -4.44
N ILE A 29 14.85 6.06 -4.67
CA ILE A 29 15.26 7.43 -4.97
C ILE A 29 15.69 7.52 -6.42
N GLY A 30 15.08 8.43 -7.18
CA GLY A 30 15.49 8.73 -8.53
C GLY A 30 16.87 9.36 -8.56
N VAL A 31 17.79 8.77 -9.31
CA VAL A 31 19.12 9.28 -9.63
C VAL A 31 19.14 9.60 -11.13
N VAL A 32 19.32 10.87 -11.46
CA VAL A 32 19.35 11.39 -12.83
C VAL A 32 20.80 11.57 -13.26
N ILE A 33 21.10 11.02 -14.43
CA ILE A 33 22.43 11.06 -15.03
C ILE A 33 22.32 11.87 -16.31
N SER A 34 23.11 12.94 -16.41
CA SER A 34 23.24 13.69 -17.66
C SER A 34 24.48 13.22 -18.41
N VAL A 35 24.32 12.83 -19.67
CA VAL A 35 25.36 12.26 -20.51
C VAL A 35 25.36 12.99 -21.85
N GLN A 36 26.46 13.61 -22.25
CA GLN A 36 26.63 14.19 -23.59
C GLN A 36 27.64 13.38 -24.41
N PRO A 37 27.16 12.42 -25.22
CA PRO A 37 27.99 11.68 -26.17
C PRO A 37 28.76 12.59 -27.13
N THR A 38 30.01 12.24 -27.44
CA THR A 38 30.78 12.88 -28.51
C THR A 38 31.50 11.86 -29.40
N ASP A 39 31.82 12.26 -30.62
CA ASP A 39 32.70 11.51 -31.54
C ASP A 39 34.19 11.81 -31.27
N ASP A 40 35.07 11.30 -32.15
CA ASP A 40 36.53 11.48 -32.06
C ASP A 40 36.98 12.93 -32.27
N ASN A 41 36.13 13.78 -32.87
CA ASN A 41 36.40 15.20 -33.06
C ASN A 41 35.92 16.03 -31.86
N GLY A 42 35.23 15.40 -30.90
CA GLY A 42 34.57 16.08 -29.78
C GLY A 42 33.21 16.67 -30.15
N ASP A 43 32.69 16.37 -31.35
CA ASP A 43 31.38 16.84 -31.78
C ASP A 43 30.27 16.04 -31.09
N PRO A 44 29.17 16.68 -30.60
CA PRO A 44 28.05 15.98 -30.00
C PRO A 44 27.44 14.93 -30.92
N VAL A 45 27.18 13.74 -30.38
CA VAL A 45 26.50 12.65 -31.10
C VAL A 45 25.13 12.44 -30.48
N ASP A 46 24.11 12.31 -31.32
CA ASP A 46 22.79 11.91 -30.88
C ASP A 46 22.78 10.39 -30.64
N VAL A 47 22.43 9.97 -29.43
CA VAL A 47 22.33 8.58 -29.01
C VAL A 47 20.98 8.42 -28.34
N ASP A 48 20.20 7.45 -28.80
CA ASP A 48 18.88 7.20 -28.25
C ASP A 48 18.95 6.77 -26.77
N THR A 49 17.90 7.10 -26.02
CA THR A 49 17.84 6.85 -24.57
C THR A 49 18.00 5.37 -24.22
N ASP A 50 17.45 4.45 -25.01
CA ASP A 50 17.54 3.01 -24.75
C ASP A 50 18.99 2.53 -24.85
N THR A 51 19.72 3.01 -25.86
CA THR A 51 21.17 2.76 -25.99
C THR A 51 21.95 3.35 -24.82
N LEU A 52 21.60 4.55 -24.34
CA LEU A 52 22.25 5.15 -23.16
C LEU A 52 21.99 4.33 -21.89
N VAL A 53 20.74 3.92 -21.63
CA VAL A 53 20.36 3.10 -20.47
C VAL A 53 21.12 1.77 -20.49
N ALA A 54 21.18 1.10 -21.64
CA ALA A 54 21.86 -0.19 -21.79
C ALA A 54 23.40 -0.11 -21.62
N ASN A 55 23.98 1.09 -21.72
CA ASN A 55 25.41 1.33 -21.60
C ASN A 55 25.79 2.19 -20.38
N THR A 56 24.87 2.42 -19.45
CA THR A 56 25.12 3.20 -18.23
C THR A 56 24.87 2.35 -17.00
N TRP A 57 25.80 2.39 -16.04
CA TRP A 57 25.66 1.69 -14.77
C TRP A 57 25.98 2.60 -13.60
N LEU A 58 25.29 2.38 -12.48
CA LEU A 58 25.65 2.98 -11.20
C LEU A 58 26.80 2.20 -10.57
N ILE A 59 27.77 2.92 -10.03
CA ILE A 59 28.97 2.37 -9.38
C ILE A 59 29.14 2.99 -8.00
N ASP A 60 29.87 2.31 -7.11
CA ASP A 60 30.42 2.95 -5.93
C ASP A 60 31.42 4.01 -6.37
N TYR A 61 31.28 5.23 -5.86
CA TYR A 61 32.11 6.35 -6.26
C TYR A 61 33.59 6.15 -5.90
N VAL A 62 33.89 5.43 -4.82
CA VAL A 62 35.24 5.27 -4.25
C VAL A 62 35.98 4.12 -4.91
N ASP A 63 35.38 2.92 -4.93
CA ASP A 63 36.04 1.69 -5.41
C ASP A 63 35.66 1.28 -6.84
N GLU A 64 34.71 1.99 -7.45
CA GLU A 64 34.22 1.78 -8.81
C GLU A 64 33.54 0.43 -9.05
N SER A 65 33.17 -0.29 -7.99
CA SER A 65 32.38 -1.52 -8.10
C SER A 65 30.95 -1.19 -8.57
N THR A 66 30.44 -1.98 -9.51
CA THR A 66 29.07 -1.82 -10.00
C THR A 66 28.06 -2.17 -8.91
N LEU A 67 27.03 -1.34 -8.73
CA LEU A 67 25.89 -1.66 -7.86
C LEU A 67 25.08 -2.82 -8.46
N ASN A 68 24.25 -3.46 -7.64
CA ASN A 68 23.45 -4.59 -8.09
C ASN A 68 22.26 -4.13 -8.97
N TRP A 69 22.28 -4.52 -10.25
CA TRP A 69 21.17 -4.30 -11.18
C TRP A 69 20.01 -5.26 -10.88
N HIS A 70 18.81 -4.73 -10.59
CA HIS A 70 17.65 -5.49 -10.10
C HIS A 70 17.98 -6.44 -8.93
N GLY A 71 18.89 -6.02 -8.04
CA GLY A 71 19.24 -6.80 -6.85
C GLY A 71 18.12 -6.81 -5.81
N TYR A 72 18.22 -7.75 -4.86
CA TYR A 72 17.29 -7.86 -3.72
C TYR A 72 17.99 -7.64 -2.37
N SER A 73 19.28 -7.27 -2.39
CA SER A 73 20.11 -7.11 -1.19
C SER A 73 21.10 -5.96 -1.35
N ASP A 74 21.54 -5.44 -0.21
CA ASP A 74 22.46 -4.30 -0.10
C ASP A 74 21.94 -3.08 -0.87
N TRP A 75 22.81 -2.31 -1.54
CA TRP A 75 22.45 -1.23 -2.45
C TRP A 75 22.22 -1.77 -3.86
N SER A 76 21.04 -1.51 -4.41
CA SER A 76 20.60 -1.99 -5.72
C SER A 76 19.93 -0.87 -6.51
N TYR A 77 19.80 -1.06 -7.82
CA TYR A 77 19.12 -0.10 -8.67
C TYR A 77 18.39 -0.74 -9.86
N THR A 78 17.45 0.00 -10.43
CA THR A 78 16.62 -0.40 -11.58
C THR A 78 16.27 0.84 -12.42
N ASP A 79 15.82 0.66 -13.66
CA ASP A 79 15.23 1.70 -14.51
C ASP A 79 13.72 1.86 -14.31
N THR A 80 13.06 0.93 -13.61
CA THR A 80 11.61 0.89 -13.46
C THR A 80 11.21 1.25 -12.02
N PRO A 81 10.49 2.35 -11.78
CA PRO A 81 10.05 2.70 -10.42
C PRO A 81 8.96 1.75 -9.93
N ASN A 82 8.90 1.58 -8.61
CA ASN A 82 7.70 1.10 -7.93
C ASN A 82 6.86 2.29 -7.42
N GLU A 83 5.80 2.01 -6.66
CA GLU A 83 4.93 3.03 -6.09
C GLU A 83 5.54 3.85 -4.93
N PHE A 84 6.69 3.46 -4.37
CA PHE A 84 7.29 4.05 -3.16
C PHE A 84 8.51 4.92 -3.46
N HIS A 85 8.43 5.81 -4.44
CA HIS A 85 9.55 6.63 -4.89
C HIS A 85 9.58 8.05 -4.29
N THR A 86 8.94 8.27 -3.14
CA THR A 86 8.93 9.59 -2.48
C THR A 86 10.26 9.83 -1.75
N ILE A 87 10.85 11.01 -1.91
CA ILE A 87 12.07 11.42 -1.20
C ILE A 87 11.72 11.81 0.26
N PRO A 88 12.32 11.16 1.28
CA PRO A 88 12.15 11.57 2.68
C PRO A 88 12.60 13.02 2.91
N GLY A 89 11.76 13.82 3.59
CA GLY A 89 12.07 15.23 3.86
C GLY A 89 12.01 16.17 2.64
N GLY A 90 11.79 15.63 1.43
CA GLY A 90 11.62 16.42 0.22
C GLY A 90 10.32 17.23 0.24
N GLY A 91 10.40 18.52 -0.09
CA GLY A 91 9.21 19.36 -0.31
C GLY A 91 8.40 18.87 -1.52
N SER A 92 7.11 19.22 -1.55
CA SER A 92 6.18 18.84 -2.62
C SER A 92 6.73 19.13 -4.02
N ARG A 93 7.02 18.03 -4.74
CA ARG A 93 7.09 17.81 -6.19
C ARG A 93 7.09 19.09 -7.03
N ALA A 94 8.24 19.75 -7.13
CA ALA A 94 8.62 20.29 -8.43
C ALA A 94 9.24 19.11 -9.17
N GLU A 95 8.63 18.64 -10.25
CA GLU A 95 9.42 17.95 -11.26
C GLU A 95 10.55 18.92 -11.58
N ALA A 96 11.77 18.59 -11.15
CA ALA A 96 12.90 19.38 -11.54
C ALA A 96 12.88 19.35 -13.07
N GLU A 97 12.65 20.50 -13.68
CA GLU A 97 12.99 20.75 -15.07
C GLU A 97 14.52 20.64 -15.18
N VAL A 98 15.08 19.44 -15.03
CA VAL A 98 16.48 19.15 -15.36
C VAL A 98 16.63 19.09 -16.89
N SER A 99 15.72 19.66 -17.67
CA SER A 99 15.87 19.88 -19.11
C SER A 99 16.58 21.20 -19.44
N ALA A 100 17.43 21.71 -18.54
CA ALA A 100 18.00 23.05 -18.69
C ALA A 100 18.97 23.20 -19.88
N LEU A 101 19.40 22.13 -20.56
CA LEU A 101 20.49 22.21 -21.55
C LEU A 101 20.36 21.30 -22.80
N GLY A 102 19.26 20.57 -23.00
CA GLY A 102 19.14 19.65 -24.14
C GLY A 102 20.13 18.47 -24.12
N ILE A 103 20.82 18.26 -22.99
CA ILE A 103 21.73 17.13 -22.76
C ILE A 103 20.88 15.88 -22.50
N PRO A 104 21.15 14.74 -23.17
CA PRO A 104 20.47 13.49 -22.89
C PRO A 104 20.56 13.08 -21.42
N GLN A 105 19.45 12.56 -20.89
CA GLN A 105 19.37 12.10 -19.51
C GLN A 105 18.83 10.68 -19.42
N VAL A 106 19.39 9.92 -18.48
CA VAL A 106 18.86 8.63 -18.05
C VAL A 106 18.57 8.68 -16.55
N LYS A 107 17.51 7.99 -16.12
CA LYS A 107 17.10 7.94 -14.72
C LYS A 107 17.12 6.50 -14.25
N PHE A 108 17.77 6.27 -13.12
CA PHE A 108 17.69 5.02 -12.37
C PHE A 108 17.06 5.27 -11.01
N TYR A 109 16.49 4.23 -10.42
CA TYR A 109 15.89 4.23 -9.10
C TYR A 109 16.75 3.37 -8.20
N VAL A 110 17.36 4.00 -7.19
CA VAL A 110 18.21 3.35 -6.20
C VAL A 110 17.37 2.97 -4.99
N TYR A 111 17.58 1.76 -4.48
CA TYR A 111 16.96 1.27 -3.25
C TYR A 111 17.98 0.46 -2.45
N CYS A 112 17.72 0.31 -1.15
CA CYS A 112 18.58 -0.47 -0.28
C CYS A 112 17.80 -1.36 0.68
N SER A 113 18.37 -2.53 0.98
CA SER A 113 17.80 -3.47 1.95
C SER A 113 18.08 -3.07 3.39
N THR A 114 17.31 -3.60 4.33
CA THR A 114 17.52 -3.40 5.78
C THR A 114 18.92 -3.84 6.23
N ASP A 115 19.44 -4.86 5.56
CA ASP A 115 20.71 -5.52 5.88
C ASP A 115 21.91 -4.89 5.14
N ALA A 116 21.72 -3.74 4.48
CA ALA A 116 22.81 -3.03 3.81
C ALA A 116 23.94 -2.74 4.81
N ARG A 117 25.14 -3.20 4.48
CA ARG A 117 26.30 -3.14 5.39
C ARG A 117 26.71 -1.71 5.69
N LEU A 118 26.62 -0.86 4.67
CA LEU A 118 26.88 0.56 4.77
C LEU A 118 25.55 1.30 4.77
N ARG A 119 25.35 2.15 5.77
CA ARG A 119 24.18 3.02 5.88
C ARG A 119 24.26 4.21 4.94
N THR A 120 25.45 4.57 4.46
CA THR A 120 25.64 5.64 3.49
C THR A 120 26.36 5.09 2.27
N LYS A 121 25.90 5.46 1.08
CA LYS A 121 26.49 5.06 -0.20
C LYS A 121 26.73 6.27 -1.07
N SER A 122 27.98 6.46 -1.49
CA SER A 122 28.34 7.44 -2.52
C SER A 122 28.29 6.76 -3.88
N ILE A 123 27.43 7.26 -4.76
CA ILE A 123 27.08 6.66 -6.04
C ILE A 123 27.65 7.50 -7.18
N GLY A 124 28.55 6.89 -7.93
CA GLY A 124 29.06 7.40 -9.20
C GLY A 124 28.37 6.73 -10.38
N VAL A 125 28.88 7.00 -11.58
CA VAL A 125 28.35 6.47 -12.83
C VAL A 125 29.48 5.98 -13.72
N GLN A 126 29.27 4.88 -14.43
CA GLN A 126 30.10 4.49 -15.57
C GLN A 126 29.26 4.40 -16.84
N VAL A 127 29.81 4.88 -17.95
CA VAL A 127 29.21 4.80 -19.28
C VAL A 127 30.16 4.06 -20.20
N ARG A 128 29.65 3.10 -20.97
CA ARG A 128 30.38 2.44 -22.05
C ARG A 128 30.11 3.13 -23.38
N THR A 129 31.14 3.60 -24.06
CA THR A 129 31.03 4.26 -25.36
C THR A 129 30.83 3.23 -26.48
N GLY A 130 30.57 3.71 -27.70
CA GLY A 130 30.37 2.87 -28.88
C GLY A 130 31.67 2.26 -29.40
N SER A 131 32.82 2.83 -29.03
CA SER A 131 34.14 2.21 -29.21
C SER A 131 34.39 1.07 -28.21
N GLY A 132 33.61 1.00 -27.14
CA GLY A 132 33.72 0.00 -26.07
C GLY A 132 34.52 0.45 -24.85
N ASP A 133 34.99 1.70 -24.83
CA ASP A 133 35.71 2.30 -23.70
C ASP A 133 34.76 2.64 -22.56
N TYR A 134 35.28 2.69 -21.32
CA TYR A 134 34.52 3.09 -20.15
C TYR A 134 34.93 4.48 -19.69
N ILE A 135 33.95 5.36 -19.53
CA ILE A 135 34.14 6.68 -18.96
C ILE A 135 33.37 6.75 -17.65
N LYS A 136 34.06 7.19 -16.59
CA LYS A 136 33.56 7.13 -15.23
C LYS A 136 33.43 8.51 -14.61
N ASN A 137 32.36 8.68 -13.86
CA ASN A 137 32.21 9.69 -12.84
C ASN A 137 32.44 9.02 -11.47
N SER A 138 33.67 9.12 -10.98
CA SER A 138 34.17 8.43 -9.79
C SER A 138 35.32 9.23 -9.15
N GLN A 139 35.83 8.77 -8.01
CA GLN A 139 36.98 9.39 -7.35
C GLN A 139 38.24 9.36 -8.23
N ASN A 140 38.40 8.31 -9.03
CA ASN A 140 39.57 8.11 -9.90
C ASN A 140 39.23 8.24 -11.41
N GLY A 141 38.01 8.64 -11.73
CA GLY A 141 37.49 8.72 -13.10
C GLY A 141 37.84 10.04 -13.81
N THR A 142 37.39 10.15 -15.06
CA THR A 142 37.52 11.37 -15.88
C THR A 142 36.64 12.50 -15.36
N PHE A 143 35.49 12.15 -14.78
CA PHE A 143 34.55 13.07 -14.17
C PHE A 143 34.49 12.85 -12.66
N HIS A 144 34.15 13.90 -11.92
CA HIS A 144 34.08 13.87 -10.46
C HIS A 144 32.76 14.48 -9.97
N GLY A 145 31.96 13.65 -9.31
CA GLY A 145 30.64 13.97 -8.77
C GLY A 145 29.98 12.68 -8.29
N ALA A 146 29.25 12.75 -7.18
CA ALA A 146 28.61 11.59 -6.58
C ALA A 146 27.34 12.01 -5.88
N VAL A 147 26.30 11.18 -6.03
CA VAL A 147 25.12 11.27 -5.17
C VAL A 147 25.39 10.46 -3.91
N GLU A 148 25.19 11.06 -2.74
CA GLU A 148 25.26 10.37 -1.46
C GLU A 148 23.86 10.06 -0.94
N LEU A 149 23.57 8.77 -0.76
CA LEU A 149 22.31 8.32 -0.17
C LEU A 149 22.55 7.77 1.23
N THR A 150 21.79 8.26 2.20
CA THR A 150 21.83 7.76 3.59
C THR A 150 20.55 7.01 3.93
N ALA A 151 20.72 5.73 4.27
CA ALA A 151 19.65 4.85 4.68
C ALA A 151 19.14 5.23 6.07
N LEU A 152 17.86 5.59 6.15
CA LEU A 152 17.09 5.78 7.38
C LEU A 152 16.63 4.44 7.96
N GLU A 153 16.47 4.41 9.28
CA GLU A 153 15.90 3.24 9.96
C GLU A 153 14.48 3.00 9.48
N THR A 154 14.17 1.74 9.21
CA THR A 154 12.82 1.31 8.89
C THR A 154 12.05 1.13 10.19
N PHE A 155 10.74 1.32 10.13
CA PHE A 155 9.87 1.07 11.26
C PHE A 155 8.58 0.39 10.81
N SER A 156 7.89 -0.23 11.76
CA SER A 156 6.57 -0.80 11.53
C SER A 156 5.51 0.00 12.25
N TYR A 157 4.40 0.26 11.58
CA TYR A 157 3.24 0.92 12.18
C TYR A 157 2.61 -0.02 13.21
N ARG A 158 2.26 0.54 14.37
CA ARG A 158 1.54 -0.14 15.46
C ARG A 158 0.17 0.49 15.67
N ARG A 159 -0.61 -0.10 16.58
CA ARG A 159 -1.98 0.36 16.88
C ARG A 159 -2.06 1.86 17.24
N ASP A 160 -1.04 2.38 17.92
CA ASP A 160 -0.96 3.79 18.33
C ASP A 160 -0.58 4.73 17.17
N ASP A 161 -0.08 4.21 16.04
CA ASP A 161 0.28 5.00 14.86
C ASP A 161 -0.88 5.14 13.86
N ILE A 162 -2.06 4.60 14.17
CA ILE A 162 -3.24 4.66 13.32
C ILE A 162 -4.42 5.35 14.00
N ASN A 163 -5.17 6.10 13.20
CA ASN A 163 -6.50 6.54 13.55
C ASN A 163 -7.49 5.49 13.03
N TRP A 164 -8.38 5.04 13.93
CA TRP A 164 -9.46 4.13 13.63
C TRP A 164 -10.77 4.78 14.07
N GLU A 165 -11.23 5.70 13.23
CA GLU A 165 -12.40 6.52 13.51
C GLU A 165 -13.63 5.91 12.85
N HIS A 166 -14.80 6.10 13.44
CA HIS A 166 -16.04 5.71 12.80
C HIS A 166 -17.10 6.80 12.86
N ALA A 167 -17.98 6.78 11.86
CA ALA A 167 -19.11 7.67 11.76
C ALA A 167 -20.34 6.90 11.29
N GLN A 168 -21.51 7.27 11.79
CA GLN A 168 -22.77 6.73 11.27
C GLN A 168 -22.97 7.23 9.83
N ALA A 169 -23.27 6.30 8.92
CA ALA A 169 -23.61 6.61 7.55
C ALA A 169 -25.14 6.72 7.39
N HIS A 170 -25.59 7.61 6.53
CA HIS A 170 -26.99 7.68 6.12
C HIS A 170 -27.27 6.67 5.01
N THR A 171 -28.45 6.04 5.03
CA THR A 171 -28.92 5.13 3.98
C THR A 171 -29.98 5.81 3.11
N TYR A 172 -30.02 5.49 1.82
CA TYR A 172 -30.99 6.09 0.88
C TYR A 172 -32.39 5.50 1.01
N SER A 173 -32.53 4.18 1.24
CA SER A 173 -33.80 3.57 1.61
C SER A 173 -34.04 3.80 3.09
N GLY A 174 -35.22 4.30 3.45
CA GLY A 174 -35.67 4.49 4.84
C GLY A 174 -35.90 3.19 5.61
N ASP A 175 -35.28 2.09 5.16
CA ASP A 175 -35.29 0.81 5.82
C ASP A 175 -34.39 0.85 7.06
N ALA A 176 -34.74 0.05 8.06
CA ALA A 176 -34.20 0.06 9.42
C ALA A 176 -32.74 -0.42 9.54
N SER A 177 -31.92 -0.15 8.52
CA SER A 177 -30.51 -0.51 8.48
C SER A 177 -29.70 0.48 9.31
N MET A 178 -28.84 -0.04 10.19
CA MET A 178 -27.84 0.77 10.88
C MET A 178 -26.52 0.59 10.15
N VAL A 179 -25.92 1.69 9.69
CA VAL A 179 -24.69 1.64 8.89
C VAL A 179 -23.65 2.59 9.49
N TYR A 180 -22.41 2.12 9.58
CA TYR A 180 -21.29 2.87 10.10
C TYR A 180 -20.07 2.65 9.22
N ASN A 181 -19.35 3.72 8.91
CA ASN A 181 -18.06 3.64 8.26
C ASN A 181 -16.97 3.77 9.30
N TYR A 182 -15.98 2.91 9.20
CA TYR A 182 -14.71 2.98 9.89
C TYR A 182 -13.64 3.38 8.89
N TYR A 183 -12.74 4.27 9.31
CA TYR A 183 -11.69 4.83 8.48
C TYR A 183 -10.35 4.56 9.16
N LEU A 184 -9.49 3.80 8.47
CA LEU A 184 -8.10 3.60 8.85
C LEU A 184 -7.25 4.64 8.16
N SER A 185 -6.63 5.51 8.94
CA SER A 185 -5.67 6.50 8.44
C SER A 185 -4.43 6.58 9.32
N CYS A 186 -3.36 7.18 8.79
CA CYS A 186 -2.11 7.34 9.52
C CYS A 186 -2.25 8.45 10.57
N ALA A 187 -1.92 8.15 11.84
CA ALA A 187 -1.87 9.14 12.91
C ALA A 187 -0.49 9.80 13.04
N LYS A 188 0.53 9.23 12.38
CA LYS A 188 1.91 9.69 12.49
C LYS A 188 2.14 10.96 11.66
N SER A 189 2.50 12.04 12.34
CA SER A 189 2.75 13.35 11.70
C SER A 189 3.81 13.26 10.60
N GLY A 190 3.51 13.80 9.41
CA GLY A 190 4.40 13.78 8.25
C GLY A 190 4.34 12.49 7.43
N PHE A 191 3.48 11.54 7.80
CA PHE A 191 3.26 10.29 7.08
C PHE A 191 1.82 10.14 6.65
N TYR A 192 1.60 9.38 5.57
CA TYR A 192 0.28 8.99 5.12
C TYR A 192 0.36 7.61 4.45
N PHE A 193 -0.72 6.85 4.49
CA PHE A 193 -0.77 5.55 3.84
C PHE A 193 -1.00 5.72 2.33
N GLU A 194 -0.08 5.18 1.54
CA GLU A 194 -0.09 5.21 0.08
C GLU A 194 -0.83 3.99 -0.48
N LYS A 195 -0.67 2.83 0.17
CA LYS A 195 -1.20 1.55 -0.28
C LYS A 195 -1.71 0.71 0.88
N PHE A 196 -2.76 -0.06 0.63
CA PHE A 196 -3.27 -1.09 1.55
C PHE A 196 -3.33 -2.44 0.83
N SER A 197 -3.31 -3.50 1.60
CA SER A 197 -3.56 -4.87 1.15
C SER A 197 -4.36 -5.57 2.24
N VAL A 198 -5.52 -6.10 1.86
CA VAL A 198 -6.39 -6.86 2.77
C VAL A 198 -6.14 -8.35 2.50
N SER A 199 -6.28 -9.20 3.50
CA SER A 199 -6.37 -10.65 3.32
C SER A 199 -7.32 -11.28 4.34
N GLY A 200 -7.63 -12.57 4.19
CA GLY A 200 -8.50 -13.27 5.14
C GLY A 200 -9.96 -12.82 5.09
N TYR A 201 -10.52 -12.65 3.88
CA TYR A 201 -11.89 -12.21 3.63
C TYR A 201 -12.56 -13.03 2.51
N CYS A 202 -13.88 -12.87 2.35
CA CYS A 202 -14.60 -13.36 1.17
C CYS A 202 -14.72 -12.24 0.12
N SER A 203 -14.27 -12.45 -1.12
CA SER A 203 -14.36 -11.45 -2.18
C SER A 203 -15.70 -11.51 -2.93
N GLN A 204 -16.27 -10.36 -3.29
CA GLN A 204 -17.32 -10.23 -4.31
C GLN A 204 -16.92 -9.18 -5.33
N SER A 205 -17.47 -9.25 -6.55
CA SER A 205 -17.22 -8.25 -7.60
C SER A 205 -17.57 -6.85 -7.08
N GLY A 206 -16.61 -5.93 -7.10
CA GLY A 206 -16.77 -4.56 -6.59
C GLY A 206 -16.31 -4.33 -5.14
N TYR A 207 -15.84 -5.38 -4.44
CA TYR A 207 -15.37 -5.27 -3.06
C TYR A 207 -14.04 -5.96 -2.84
N GLU A 208 -13.21 -5.35 -1.99
CA GLU A 208 -11.95 -5.95 -1.54
C GLU A 208 -12.15 -6.88 -0.35
N GLY A 209 -13.34 -6.96 0.24
CA GLY A 209 -13.66 -8.02 1.18
C GLY A 209 -15.02 -7.90 1.86
N LEU A 210 -15.60 -9.03 2.21
CA LEU A 210 -16.80 -9.17 3.02
C LEU A 210 -16.51 -10.07 4.21
N ILE A 211 -16.93 -9.61 5.38
CA ILE A 211 -16.97 -10.39 6.62
C ILE A 211 -18.35 -10.22 7.22
N GLY A 212 -19.02 -11.26 7.71
CA GLY A 212 -20.38 -11.09 8.20
C GLY A 212 -20.93 -12.19 9.10
N TRP A 213 -22.18 -11.99 9.47
CA TRP A 213 -22.94 -12.83 10.38
C TRP A 213 -24.40 -12.79 9.95
N VAL A 214 -24.99 -13.96 9.65
CA VAL A 214 -26.45 -14.09 9.53
C VAL A 214 -27.00 -14.79 10.77
N LEU A 215 -27.91 -14.14 11.48
CA LEU A 215 -28.60 -14.77 12.61
C LEU A 215 -29.61 -15.80 12.09
N PRO A 216 -29.69 -17.00 12.71
CA PRO A 216 -30.68 -18.02 12.37
C PRO A 216 -32.06 -17.69 12.98
N ASN A 217 -32.48 -16.43 12.95
CA ASN A 217 -33.79 -16.01 13.44
C ASN A 217 -34.82 -15.92 12.29
N SER A 218 -36.10 -15.77 12.64
CA SER A 218 -37.21 -15.70 11.68
C SER A 218 -37.09 -14.52 10.70
N TYR A 219 -36.41 -13.46 11.12
CA TYR A 219 -36.10 -12.26 10.35
C TYR A 219 -34.77 -12.36 9.59
N LYS A 220 -33.99 -13.45 9.75
CA LYS A 220 -32.64 -13.61 9.20
C LYS A 220 -31.79 -12.33 9.30
N ASP A 221 -31.73 -11.72 10.46
CA ASP A 221 -30.96 -10.49 10.67
C ASP A 221 -29.51 -10.67 10.19
N PHE A 222 -28.98 -9.66 9.50
CA PHE A 222 -27.61 -9.68 8.98
C PHE A 222 -26.78 -8.58 9.62
N TYR A 223 -25.55 -8.94 10.01
CA TYR A 223 -24.49 -8.02 10.39
C TYR A 223 -23.30 -8.26 9.46
N GLY A 224 -22.76 -7.23 8.81
CA GLY A 224 -21.63 -7.37 7.90
C GLY A 224 -20.68 -6.20 7.97
N ALA A 225 -19.42 -6.44 7.66
CA ALA A 225 -18.39 -5.46 7.43
C ALA A 225 -17.84 -5.63 6.00
N TYR A 226 -17.88 -4.56 5.22
CA TYR A 226 -17.43 -4.50 3.84
C TYR A 226 -16.15 -3.67 3.76
N VAL A 227 -15.12 -4.20 3.12
CA VAL A 227 -13.83 -3.52 2.94
C VAL A 227 -13.76 -2.88 1.58
N TRP A 228 -13.42 -1.59 1.55
CA TRP A 228 -13.29 -0.78 0.34
C TRP A 228 -12.24 0.31 0.53
N TYR A 229 -11.80 0.87 -0.59
CA TYR A 229 -10.70 1.84 -0.63
C TYR A 229 -11.27 3.21 -0.95
N GLN A 230 -10.91 4.18 -0.13
CA GLN A 230 -11.22 5.57 -0.42
C GLN A 230 -10.05 6.19 -1.17
N ASP A 231 -10.14 6.19 -2.51
CA ASP A 231 -9.31 7.05 -3.35
C ASP A 231 -9.90 8.48 -3.36
N PRO A 232 -9.09 9.54 -3.55
CA PRO A 232 -9.63 10.90 -3.71
C PRO A 232 -10.57 10.98 -4.91
N HIS A 233 -11.86 11.25 -4.69
CA HIS A 233 -12.88 11.32 -5.74
C HIS A 233 -13.76 12.58 -5.61
N THR A 234 -14.46 12.92 -6.70
CA THR A 234 -15.19 14.21 -6.84
C THR A 234 -16.63 14.16 -6.35
N THR A 235 -17.16 12.99 -6.01
CA THR A 235 -18.56 12.76 -5.60
C THR A 235 -18.61 12.09 -4.24
N THR A 236 -19.44 12.55 -3.31
CA THR A 236 -19.52 12.02 -1.93
C THR A 236 -20.45 10.79 -1.79
N THR A 237 -20.76 10.14 -2.91
CA THR A 237 -21.90 9.22 -3.02
C THR A 237 -21.53 8.01 -3.87
N GLU A 238 -21.32 6.88 -3.22
CA GLU A 238 -21.18 5.58 -3.89
C GLU A 238 -22.13 4.55 -3.28
N THR A 239 -22.63 3.64 -4.10
CA THR A 239 -23.33 2.44 -3.63
C THR A 239 -22.29 1.49 -3.08
N ILE A 240 -22.18 1.41 -1.76
CA ILE A 240 -21.16 0.60 -1.09
C ILE A 240 -21.71 -0.74 -0.64
N ILE A 241 -23.03 -0.94 -0.47
CA ILE A 241 -23.56 -2.26 -0.12
C ILE A 241 -24.73 -2.61 -1.03
N ASN A 242 -24.61 -3.76 -1.71
CA ASN A 242 -25.73 -4.47 -2.28
C ASN A 242 -26.00 -5.71 -1.42
N PHE A 243 -27.05 -5.66 -0.61
CA PHE A 243 -27.47 -6.81 0.18
C PHE A 243 -28.00 -7.91 -0.74
N PRO A 244 -27.41 -9.11 -0.74
CA PRO A 244 -27.89 -10.14 -1.65
C PRO A 244 -29.18 -10.76 -1.11
N GLY A 245 -30.33 -10.48 -1.76
CA GLY A 245 -31.64 -11.05 -1.41
C GLY A 245 -32.71 -10.76 -2.45
N ASP A 246 -33.96 -11.15 -2.15
CA ASP A 246 -35.14 -10.88 -3.01
C ASP A 246 -35.46 -9.38 -3.13
N TRP A 247 -34.89 -8.57 -2.23
CA TRP A 247 -34.87 -7.11 -2.26
C TRP A 247 -33.40 -6.68 -2.30
N TRP A 248 -33.02 -6.00 -3.37
CA TRP A 248 -31.69 -5.45 -3.59
C TRP A 248 -31.64 -4.12 -2.85
N ASP A 249 -31.32 -4.15 -1.55
CA ASP A 249 -31.09 -2.92 -0.82
C ASP A 249 -29.72 -2.38 -1.18
N THR A 250 -29.75 -1.21 -1.83
CA THR A 250 -28.59 -0.40 -2.14
C THR A 250 -28.37 0.57 -1.00
N VAL A 251 -27.35 0.32 -0.19
CA VAL A 251 -26.89 1.34 0.76
C VAL A 251 -25.90 2.23 0.04
N THR A 252 -26.36 3.43 -0.28
CA THR A 252 -25.48 4.54 -0.61
C THR A 252 -24.86 5.05 0.67
N VAL A 253 -23.54 5.03 0.74
CA VAL A 253 -22.80 5.42 1.93
C VAL A 253 -22.12 6.76 1.63
N TYR A 254 -22.24 7.69 2.57
CA TYR A 254 -21.66 9.02 2.44
C TYR A 254 -20.20 9.01 2.86
N ASP A 255 -19.37 9.58 2.00
CA ASP A 255 -17.95 9.76 2.27
C ASP A 255 -17.68 10.95 3.22
N LYS A 256 -16.55 10.94 3.92
CA LYS A 256 -16.02 12.12 4.63
C LYS A 256 -15.67 13.21 3.60
N ASP A 257 -16.01 14.45 3.93
CA ASP A 257 -15.87 15.64 3.07
C ASP A 257 -14.43 15.84 2.54
N ARG A 258 -14.35 16.32 1.29
CA ARG A 258 -13.18 16.58 0.42
C ARG A 258 -12.03 17.36 1.06
N THR A 259 -12.26 17.99 2.21
CA THR A 259 -11.29 18.90 2.86
C THR A 259 -10.11 18.18 3.51
N THR A 260 -10.18 16.87 3.75
CA THR A 260 -9.10 16.10 4.41
C THR A 260 -8.11 15.46 3.43
N ASN A 261 -8.47 15.27 2.16
CA ASN A 261 -7.63 14.66 1.11
C ASN A 261 -6.89 13.38 1.57
N ALA A 262 -7.48 12.64 2.51
CA ALA A 262 -6.81 11.56 3.22
C ALA A 262 -7.16 10.23 2.57
N ARG A 263 -6.16 9.56 1.99
CA ARG A 263 -6.30 8.15 1.60
C ARG A 263 -6.55 7.32 2.85
N SER A 264 -7.61 6.53 2.83
CA SER A 264 -8.01 5.68 3.95
C SER A 264 -8.47 4.33 3.44
N LEU A 265 -8.19 3.28 4.21
CA LEU A 265 -8.89 2.02 4.06
C LEU A 265 -10.18 2.09 4.88
N CYS A 266 -11.29 1.75 4.25
CA CYS A 266 -12.60 1.90 4.84
C CYS A 266 -13.25 0.54 5.11
N PHE A 267 -13.93 0.46 6.25
CA PHE A 267 -14.80 -0.67 6.57
C PHE A 267 -16.21 -0.14 6.81
N THR A 268 -17.16 -0.54 5.98
CA THR A 268 -18.57 -0.25 6.25
C THR A 268 -19.18 -1.41 7.01
N TRP A 269 -19.47 -1.19 8.29
CA TRP A 269 -20.31 -2.06 9.08
C TRP A 269 -21.78 -1.76 8.79
N ALA A 270 -22.59 -2.80 8.60
CA ALA A 270 -24.02 -2.66 8.40
C ALA A 270 -24.80 -3.75 9.13
N PHE A 271 -25.90 -3.34 9.75
CA PHE A 271 -26.94 -4.21 10.25
C PHE A 271 -28.20 -4.02 9.40
N ASN A 272 -28.83 -5.12 8.97
CA ASN A 272 -30.12 -5.10 8.31
C ASN A 272 -31.04 -6.16 8.94
N ARG A 273 -32.24 -5.74 9.32
CA ARG A 273 -33.32 -6.62 9.79
C ARG A 273 -34.24 -6.93 8.62
N HIS A 274 -34.19 -8.16 8.11
CA HIS A 274 -35.04 -8.54 7.00
C HIS A 274 -36.48 -8.82 7.48
N GLY A 275 -37.45 -8.02 7.03
CA GLY A 275 -38.87 -8.30 7.22
C GLY A 275 -39.36 -9.44 6.31
N GLY A 276 -39.42 -10.68 6.79
CA GLY A 276 -40.17 -11.76 6.11
C GLY A 276 -39.33 -12.86 5.42
N GLY A 277 -40.00 -13.72 4.63
CA GLY A 277 -39.48 -15.03 4.17
C GLY A 277 -38.39 -15.05 3.09
N GLY A 278 -37.70 -13.94 2.84
CA GLY A 278 -36.66 -13.82 1.81
C GLY A 278 -35.42 -14.65 2.11
N LYS A 279 -34.59 -14.91 1.09
CA LYS A 279 -33.32 -15.66 1.24
C LYS A 279 -32.13 -14.76 0.95
N TRP A 280 -31.14 -14.75 1.84
CA TRP A 280 -29.84 -14.16 1.57
C TRP A 280 -29.10 -14.96 0.49
N HIS A 281 -28.64 -14.30 -0.57
CA HIS A 281 -27.75 -14.91 -1.57
C HIS A 281 -26.28 -14.60 -1.25
N ILE A 282 -25.79 -15.11 -0.13
CA ILE A 282 -24.37 -14.99 0.15
C ILE A 282 -23.64 -16.12 -0.60
N PRO A 283 -22.57 -15.83 -1.36
CA PRO A 283 -21.73 -16.87 -1.95
C PRO A 283 -21.29 -17.85 -0.84
N ASN A 284 -21.53 -19.14 -1.06
CA ASN A 284 -21.32 -20.24 -0.08
C ASN A 284 -22.36 -20.36 1.07
N GLY A 285 -23.47 -19.65 0.98
CA GLY A 285 -24.62 -19.78 1.89
C GLY A 285 -24.50 -18.96 3.18
N PRO A 286 -25.58 -18.88 3.99
CA PRO A 286 -25.54 -18.19 5.27
C PRO A 286 -24.63 -18.97 6.23
N MET A 287 -23.38 -18.54 6.37
CA MET A 287 -22.51 -19.06 7.42
C MET A 287 -22.79 -18.28 8.71
N THR A 288 -23.07 -19.00 9.79
CA THR A 288 -23.41 -18.41 11.08
C THR A 288 -22.22 -17.71 11.75
N TYR A 289 -20.98 -18.07 11.38
CA TYR A 289 -19.75 -17.60 12.04
C TYR A 289 -18.61 -17.35 11.04
N TRP A 290 -18.61 -16.25 10.29
CA TRP A 290 -17.56 -16.00 9.28
C TRP A 290 -16.17 -15.83 9.89
N TRP A 291 -16.09 -15.29 11.10
CA TRP A 291 -14.85 -15.12 11.85
C TRP A 291 -14.12 -16.46 12.12
N GLN A 292 -14.81 -17.61 12.04
CA GLN A 292 -14.18 -18.94 12.17
C GLN A 292 -13.39 -19.36 10.92
N TYR A 293 -13.72 -18.78 9.77
CA TYR A 293 -13.15 -19.13 8.47
C TYR A 293 -12.23 -18.06 7.91
N TYR A 294 -12.42 -16.82 8.39
CA TYR A 294 -11.76 -15.63 7.91
C TYR A 294 -11.18 -14.90 9.11
N ALA A 295 -9.87 -14.69 9.08
CA ALA A 295 -9.14 -13.86 10.03
C ALA A 295 -8.62 -12.63 9.25
N PRO A 296 -9.43 -11.57 9.15
CA PRO A 296 -9.12 -10.47 8.27
C PRO A 296 -7.93 -9.69 8.82
N ASN A 297 -6.94 -9.47 7.97
CA ASN A 297 -5.83 -8.59 8.28
C ASN A 297 -5.62 -7.57 7.16
N VAL A 298 -5.07 -6.44 7.55
CA VAL A 298 -4.76 -5.30 6.71
C VAL A 298 -3.27 -5.05 6.84
N THR A 299 -2.57 -5.10 5.71
CA THR A 299 -1.21 -4.55 5.61
C THR A 299 -1.32 -3.14 5.03
N VAL A 300 -0.80 -2.16 5.75
CA VAL A 300 -0.68 -0.78 5.28
C VAL A 300 0.74 -0.50 4.85
N TYR A 301 0.92 0.40 3.87
CA TYR A 301 2.21 0.93 3.46
C TYR A 301 2.12 2.45 3.38
N ASP A 302 3.10 3.14 3.97
CA ASP A 302 3.23 4.59 3.84
C ASP A 302 3.86 5.01 2.50
N GLN A 303 4.00 6.31 2.28
CA GLN A 303 4.57 6.88 1.06
C GLN A 303 6.03 6.50 0.77
N TYR A 304 6.70 5.88 1.74
CA TYR A 304 8.07 5.38 1.66
C TYR A 304 8.13 3.85 1.71
N GLY A 305 6.99 3.16 1.78
CA GLY A 305 6.92 1.71 1.86
C GLY A 305 7.18 1.11 3.25
N ASN A 306 7.24 1.92 4.32
CA ASN A 306 7.19 1.35 5.68
C ASN A 306 5.80 0.79 5.93
N SER A 307 5.71 -0.33 6.65
CA SER A 307 4.47 -1.09 6.72
C SER A 307 4.03 -1.45 8.14
N GLY A 308 2.75 -1.76 8.29
CA GLY A 308 2.20 -2.34 9.51
C GLY A 308 1.13 -3.36 9.13
N VAL A 309 0.98 -4.39 9.96
CA VAL A 309 -0.09 -5.40 9.80
C VAL A 309 -1.04 -5.22 10.97
N PHE A 310 -2.33 -5.19 10.66
CA PHE A 310 -3.39 -5.02 11.64
C PHE A 310 -4.47 -6.07 11.45
N TRP A 311 -4.98 -6.62 12.53
CA TRP A 311 -6.05 -7.60 12.53
C TRP A 311 -7.38 -6.94 12.86
N VAL A 312 -8.39 -7.26 12.07
CA VAL A 312 -9.76 -6.75 12.29
C VAL A 312 -10.56 -7.83 13.00
N ASP A 313 -11.00 -7.53 14.22
CA ASP A 313 -11.76 -8.47 15.02
C ASP A 313 -13.21 -8.52 14.54
N ALA A 314 -13.51 -9.59 13.80
CA ALA A 314 -14.83 -9.84 13.26
C ALA A 314 -15.80 -10.52 14.24
N ARG A 315 -15.34 -10.96 15.43
CA ARG A 315 -16.19 -11.68 16.40
C ARG A 315 -17.31 -10.80 16.94
N ASN A 316 -17.03 -9.50 17.07
CA ASN A 316 -17.95 -8.50 17.63
C ASN A 316 -18.83 -7.81 16.59
N ILE A 317 -18.77 -8.22 15.30
CA ILE A 317 -19.65 -7.69 14.25
C ILE A 317 -21.13 -7.82 14.63
N ASN A 318 -21.48 -8.90 15.36
CA ASN A 318 -22.73 -8.97 16.11
C ASN A 318 -22.50 -8.39 17.53
N PRO A 319 -23.01 -7.20 17.85
CA PRO A 319 -22.74 -6.53 19.13
C PRO A 319 -23.37 -7.25 20.33
N ASN A 320 -24.31 -8.17 20.08
CA ASN A 320 -24.99 -8.98 21.08
C ASN A 320 -24.33 -10.35 21.30
N TYR A 321 -23.20 -10.64 20.63
CA TYR A 321 -22.44 -11.84 20.90
C TYR A 321 -21.72 -11.71 22.26
N PRO A 322 -22.01 -12.56 23.26
CA PRO A 322 -21.43 -12.42 24.59
C PRO A 322 -19.99 -12.96 24.60
N ASP A 323 -19.04 -12.16 25.12
CA ASP A 323 -17.64 -12.56 25.35
C ASP A 323 -17.49 -13.85 26.20
N SER A 324 -18.58 -14.30 26.84
CA SER A 324 -18.61 -15.40 27.79
C SER A 324 -19.13 -16.73 27.24
N THR A 325 -19.48 -16.87 25.96
CA THR A 325 -19.75 -18.20 25.40
C THR A 325 -18.42 -18.93 25.19
N PRO A 326 -18.15 -20.02 25.92
CA PRO A 326 -16.95 -20.81 25.69
C PRO A 326 -17.15 -21.53 24.36
N ASP A 327 -16.65 -20.94 23.29
CA ASP A 327 -16.46 -21.68 22.05
C ASP A 327 -15.37 -22.72 22.34
N GLU A 328 -15.77 -23.98 22.52
CA GLU A 328 -14.84 -25.11 22.46
C GLU A 328 -14.36 -25.26 21.01
N ALA A 329 -13.51 -24.34 20.56
CA ALA A 329 -12.77 -24.48 19.33
C ALA A 329 -11.64 -25.49 19.57
N THR A 330 -11.88 -26.77 19.26
CA THR A 330 -10.78 -27.73 19.09
C THR A 330 -9.99 -27.34 17.85
N VAL A 331 -8.87 -26.65 18.05
CA VAL A 331 -7.96 -26.24 16.97
C VAL A 331 -7.15 -27.45 16.52
N GLU A 332 -7.61 -28.16 15.48
CA GLU A 332 -6.75 -29.08 14.73
C GLU A 332 -6.16 -28.38 13.51
N THR A 333 -4.84 -28.22 13.52
CA THR A 333 -4.12 -27.59 12.42
C THR A 333 -3.72 -28.67 11.41
N VAL A 334 -4.47 -28.80 10.31
CA VAL A 334 -4.03 -29.59 9.14
C VAL A 334 -4.07 -28.70 7.90
N GLY A 335 -2.90 -28.25 7.44
CA GLY A 335 -2.73 -27.61 6.13
C GLY A 335 -3.29 -26.19 6.00
N GLY A 336 -3.37 -25.40 7.07
CA GLY A 336 -3.79 -23.99 6.98
C GLY A 336 -5.30 -23.76 6.79
N ARG A 337 -6.13 -24.79 6.97
CA ARG A 337 -7.59 -24.67 7.13
C ARG A 337 -7.97 -24.95 8.57
N PHE A 338 -8.64 -24.00 9.21
CA PHE A 338 -9.29 -24.22 10.50
C PHE A 338 -10.58 -25.01 10.26
N THR A 339 -10.71 -26.18 10.90
CA THR A 339 -11.99 -26.88 11.00
C THR A 339 -12.50 -26.66 12.41
N VAL A 340 -13.43 -25.72 12.58
CA VAL A 340 -14.07 -25.45 13.87
C VAL A 340 -15.48 -26.05 13.82
N HIS A 341 -15.78 -26.93 14.78
CA HIS A 341 -17.12 -27.49 14.97
C HIS A 341 -17.88 -26.63 15.98
N ALA A 342 -18.70 -25.68 15.53
CA ALA A 342 -19.65 -25.01 16.41
C ALA A 342 -20.80 -25.97 16.74
N ASP A 343 -21.12 -26.16 18.03
CA ASP A 343 -22.31 -26.93 18.43
C ASP A 343 -23.58 -26.13 18.04
N PRO A 344 -24.41 -26.63 17.10
CA PRO A 344 -25.63 -25.95 16.68
C PRO A 344 -26.73 -25.91 17.76
N ARG A 345 -26.48 -26.43 18.98
CA ARG A 345 -27.47 -26.53 20.06
C ARG A 345 -27.51 -25.34 21.03
N ALA A 346 -26.68 -24.30 20.84
CA ALA A 346 -26.83 -23.08 21.62
C ALA A 346 -28.16 -22.39 21.27
N THR A 347 -29.14 -22.51 22.17
CA THR A 347 -30.44 -21.82 22.06
C THR A 347 -30.21 -20.33 22.32
N HIS A 348 -30.20 -19.53 21.25
CA HIS A 348 -30.15 -18.08 21.35
C HIS A 348 -31.55 -17.52 21.61
N THR A 349 -31.72 -16.86 22.75
CA THR A 349 -32.91 -16.07 23.07
C THR A 349 -33.04 -14.88 22.12
N GLU A 350 -34.28 -14.56 21.73
CA GLU A 350 -34.61 -13.34 20.97
C GLU A 350 -34.05 -12.11 21.72
N LEU A 351 -33.11 -11.42 21.08
CA LEU A 351 -32.51 -10.19 21.58
C LEU A 351 -33.33 -9.00 21.08
N ASP A 352 -34.28 -8.57 21.91
CA ASP A 352 -35.11 -7.37 21.68
C ASP A 352 -34.39 -6.04 22.00
N ALA A 353 -33.10 -6.08 22.34
CA ALA A 353 -32.31 -4.88 22.58
C ALA A 353 -31.78 -4.31 21.26
N TRP A 354 -32.07 -3.02 21.02
CA TRP A 354 -31.36 -2.26 19.98
C TRP A 354 -29.85 -2.33 20.28
N PRO A 355 -29.01 -2.61 19.27
CA PRO A 355 -27.58 -2.86 19.48
C PRO A 355 -26.90 -1.63 20.12
N SER A 356 -25.94 -1.87 21.00
CA SER A 356 -25.14 -0.85 21.71
C SER A 356 -24.17 -0.08 20.81
N GLY A 357 -24.49 0.09 19.52
CA GLY A 357 -23.58 0.58 18.48
C GLY A 357 -22.76 -0.56 17.83
N PRO A 358 -22.06 -0.26 16.71
CA PRO A 358 -21.20 -1.22 16.03
C PRO A 358 -19.94 -1.49 16.87
N LYS A 359 -19.40 -2.71 16.79
CA LYS A 359 -18.13 -3.08 17.42
C LYS A 359 -17.22 -3.72 16.37
N LEU A 360 -16.41 -2.90 15.69
CA LEU A 360 -15.36 -3.37 14.80
C LEU A 360 -14.02 -2.90 15.36
N ASP A 361 -13.31 -3.80 16.02
CA ASP A 361 -12.04 -3.50 16.68
C ASP A 361 -10.86 -3.85 15.79
N ILE A 362 -9.76 -3.11 15.96
CA ILE A 362 -8.50 -3.35 15.26
C ILE A 362 -7.34 -3.42 16.25
N HIS A 363 -6.47 -4.41 16.07
CA HIS A 363 -5.28 -4.66 16.90
C HIS A 363 -4.05 -4.95 16.03
N ASP A 364 -2.86 -4.84 16.62
CA ASP A 364 -1.57 -5.13 15.99
C ASP A 364 -1.21 -6.62 15.98
#